data_AF-A0A4P6Q571-F1
#
_entry.id   AF-A0A4P6Q571-F1
#
_cell.length_a   1.000
_cell.length_b   1.000
_cell.length_c   1.000
_cell.angle_alpha   90.00
_cell.angle_beta   90.00
_cell.angle_gamma   90.00
#
_symmetry.space_group_name_H-M   'P 1'
#
loop_
_entity.id
_entity.type
_entity.pdbx_description
1 polymer ?
#
loop_
_entity_poly.entity_id
_entity_poly.type
_entity_poly.pdbx_seq_one_letter_code
_entity_poly.pdbx_strand_id
1 'polypeptide(L)'
;MPLLHYSDDDPDLDFNDTDGEPGEAAAAWCREVEWSRRIVDAASLEDTGVRRRTGTQVSLRTVLVQMMAEYARHNGHADLLRERLDGTTGM
;
A
#
# COMPACT_ATOMS: atom_id res chain seq x y z
N MET A 1 13.33 1.10 0.77
CA MET A 1 12.58 1.34 2.01
C MET A 1 12.80 0.14 2.93
N PRO A 2 13.06 0.35 4.22
CA PRO A 2 13.11 -0.74 5.20
C PRO A 2 11.74 -1.40 5.33
N LEU A 3 11.69 -2.70 5.59
CA LEU A 3 10.45 -3.41 5.94
C LEU A 3 10.19 -3.17 7.44
N LEU A 4 9.27 -2.27 7.76
CA LEU A 4 9.05 -1.79 9.13
C LEU A 4 8.33 -2.80 10.04
N HIS A 5 7.50 -3.67 9.46
CA HIS A 5 6.67 -4.64 10.17
C HIS A 5 6.93 -6.05 9.61
N TYR A 6 8.20 -6.44 9.57
CA TYR A 6 8.65 -7.75 9.07
C TYR A 6 9.90 -8.19 9.83
N SER A 7 10.00 -9.47 10.14
CA SER A 7 11.25 -10.12 10.51
C SER A 7 11.34 -11.49 9.86
N ASP A 8 12.55 -12.05 9.73
CA ASP A 8 12.71 -13.42 9.20
C ASP A 8 12.06 -14.47 10.13
N ASP A 9 11.99 -14.17 11.43
CA ASP A 9 11.39 -15.04 12.46
C ASP A 9 9.84 -14.93 12.50
N ASP A 10 9.29 -13.78 12.09
CA ASP A 10 7.85 -13.55 11.92
C ASP A 10 7.57 -12.72 10.64
N PRO A 11 7.31 -13.39 9.51
CA PRO A 11 7.03 -12.75 8.22
C PRO A 11 5.71 -11.99 8.15
N ASP A 12 4.75 -12.33 9.02
CA ASP A 12 3.39 -11.77 9.04
C ASP A 12 3.20 -10.84 10.26
N LEU A 13 4.30 -10.24 10.73
CA LEU A 13 4.30 -9.36 11.90
C LEU A 13 3.34 -8.17 11.76
N ASP A 14 3.12 -7.70 10.53
CA ASP A 14 2.14 -6.67 10.18
C ASP A 14 0.67 -7.09 10.43
N PHE A 15 0.40 -8.39 10.58
CA PHE A 15 -0.91 -8.93 10.98
C PHE A 15 -0.93 -9.46 12.41
N ASN A 16 0.19 -10.01 12.90
CA ASN A 16 0.27 -10.66 14.21
C ASN A 16 0.42 -9.66 15.36
N ASP A 17 1.08 -8.52 15.13
CA ASP A 17 1.27 -7.46 16.12
C ASP A 17 0.21 -6.36 15.95
N THR A 18 -0.76 -6.33 16.87
CA THR A 18 -1.85 -5.35 16.88
C THR A 18 -1.72 -4.31 17.99
N ASP A 19 -0.59 -4.27 18.71
CA ASP A 19 -0.39 -3.35 19.85
C ASP A 19 0.03 -1.93 19.42
N GLY A 20 0.15 -1.70 18.11
CA GLY A 20 0.57 -0.42 17.53
C GLY A 20 -0.42 0.74 17.71
N GLU A 21 0.09 1.97 17.65
CA GLU A 21 -0.71 3.19 17.75
C GLU A 21 -1.21 3.65 16.35
N PRO A 22 -2.52 3.87 16.15
CA PRO A 22 -3.06 4.24 14.83
C PRO A 22 -2.48 5.53 14.23
N GLY A 23 -2.19 6.55 15.03
CA GLY A 23 -1.57 7.80 14.59
C GLY A 23 -0.14 7.60 14.08
N GLU A 24 0.67 6.77 14.74
CA GLU A 24 2.00 6.38 14.29
C GLU A 24 1.96 5.63 12.96
N ALA A 25 1.01 4.69 12.81
CA ALA A 25 0.79 3.97 11.56
C ALA A 25 0.37 4.92 10.42
N ALA A 26 -0.54 5.86 10.69
CA ALA A 26 -0.96 6.88 9.71
C ALA A 26 0.22 7.79 9.32
N ALA A 27 1.04 8.21 10.27
CA ALA A 27 2.22 9.03 10.01
C ALA A 27 3.26 8.26 9.17
N ALA A 28 3.47 6.97 9.44
CA ALA A 28 4.34 6.11 8.62
C ALA A 28 3.82 6.00 7.19
N TRP A 29 2.53 5.71 7.02
CA TRP A 29 1.89 5.66 5.71
C TRP A 29 2.05 6.97 4.92
N CYS A 30 1.80 8.13 5.54
CA CYS A 30 2.00 9.43 4.88
C CYS A 30 3.43 9.63 4.38
N ARG A 31 4.45 9.23 5.15
CA ARG A 31 5.86 9.31 4.73
C ARG A 31 6.14 8.42 3.51
N GLU A 32 5.60 7.21 3.49
CA GLU A 32 5.75 6.30 2.35
C GLU A 32 5.04 6.82 1.09
N VAL A 33 3.86 7.43 1.24
CA VAL A 33 3.15 8.10 0.14
C VAL A 33 3.99 9.24 -0.45
N GLU A 34 4.55 10.11 0.40
CA GLU A 34 5.43 11.18 -0.07
C GLU A 34 6.67 10.66 -0.78
N TRP A 35 7.29 9.61 -0.25
CA TRP A 35 8.43 8.97 -0.88
C TRP A 35 8.08 8.38 -2.26
N SER A 36 6.96 7.67 -2.35
CA SER A 36 6.44 7.11 -3.61
C SER A 36 6.19 8.20 -4.65
N ARG A 37 5.60 9.34 -4.25
CA ARG A 37 5.42 10.50 -5.14
C ARG A 37 6.73 11.02 -5.70
N ARG A 38 7.77 11.19 -4.87
CA ARG A 38 9.10 11.64 -5.34
C ARG A 38 9.71 10.69 -6.37
N ILE A 39 9.51 9.37 -6.22
CA ILE A 39 9.97 8.38 -7.20
C ILE A 39 9.22 8.55 -8.53
N VAL A 40 7.89 8.67 -8.48
CA VAL A 40 7.05 8.83 -9.66
C VAL A 40 7.35 10.13 -10.39
N ASP A 41 7.53 11.23 -9.67
CA ASP A 41 7.83 12.56 -10.22
C ASP A 41 9.20 12.60 -10.96
N ALA A 42 10.12 11.69 -10.62
CA ALA A 42 11.42 11.56 -11.24
C ALA A 42 11.44 10.64 -12.48
N ALA A 43 10.29 10.06 -12.87
CA ALA A 43 10.17 9.06 -13.92
C ALA A 43 9.08 9.40 -14.95
N SER A 44 9.20 8.83 -16.15
CA SER A 44 8.14 8.83 -17.15
C SER A 44 7.18 7.67 -16.93
N LEU A 45 5.90 7.84 -17.29
CA LEU A 45 4.91 6.76 -17.26
C LEU A 45 5.26 5.60 -18.21
N GLU A 46 6.05 5.88 -19.23
CA GLU A 46 6.54 4.92 -20.22
C GLU A 46 7.79 4.17 -19.74
N ASP A 47 8.45 4.62 -18.67
CA ASP A 47 9.62 3.94 -18.12
C ASP A 47 9.25 2.51 -17.69
N THR A 48 10.17 1.59 -17.93
CA THR A 48 9.96 0.17 -17.67
C THR A 48 10.92 -0.38 -16.64
N GLY A 49 10.43 -1.36 -15.88
CA GLY A 49 11.22 -2.19 -14.99
C GLY A 49 10.86 -3.67 -15.17
N VAL A 50 11.44 -4.52 -14.33
CA VAL A 50 11.20 -5.96 -14.34
C VAL A 50 10.48 -6.35 -13.05
N ARG A 51 9.35 -7.04 -13.16
CA ARG A 51 8.68 -7.64 -11.99
C ARG A 51 9.57 -8.76 -11.44
N ARG A 52 10.13 -8.57 -10.25
CA ARG A 52 11.01 -9.58 -9.60
C ARG A 52 10.43 -10.99 -9.58
N ARG A 53 9.12 -11.12 -9.29
CA ARG A 53 8.45 -12.42 -9.15
C ARG A 53 8.32 -13.19 -10.47
N THR A 54 8.14 -12.50 -11.59
CA THR A 54 7.78 -13.12 -12.88
C THR A 54 8.83 -12.93 -13.96
N GLY A 55 9.81 -12.06 -13.76
CA GLY A 55 10.82 -11.69 -14.76
C GLY A 55 10.26 -10.87 -15.93
N THR A 56 8.98 -10.53 -15.93
CA THR A 56 8.31 -9.83 -17.03
C THR A 56 8.53 -8.33 -16.94
N GLN A 57 8.70 -7.69 -18.11
CA GLN A 57 8.75 -6.23 -18.20
C GLN A 57 7.40 -5.62 -17.81
N VAL A 58 7.43 -4.47 -17.14
CA VAL A 58 6.24 -3.70 -16.75
C VAL A 58 6.55 -2.22 -16.84
N SER A 59 5.61 -1.42 -17.34
CA SER A 59 5.72 0.04 -17.35
C SER A 59 5.24 0.64 -16.02
N LEU A 60 5.78 1.82 -15.65
CA LEU A 60 5.34 2.58 -14.49
C LEU A 60 3.83 2.86 -14.55
N ARG A 61 3.30 3.22 -15.74
CA ARG A 61 1.86 3.36 -15.98
C ARG A 61 1.05 2.15 -15.51
N THR A 62 1.50 0.94 -15.87
CA THR A 62 0.80 -0.29 -15.50
C THR A 62 0.86 -0.54 -14.00
N VAL A 63 2.00 -0.25 -13.37
CA VAL A 63 2.15 -0.36 -11.91
C VAL A 63 1.18 0.59 -11.20
N LEU A 64 1.10 1.85 -11.61
CA LEU A 64 0.22 2.83 -10.99
C LEU A 64 -1.26 2.48 -11.15
N VAL A 65 -1.69 2.03 -12.33
CA VAL A 65 -3.07 1.56 -12.56
C VAL A 65 -3.43 0.40 -11.63
N GLN A 66 -2.52 -0.55 -11.46
CA GLN A 66 -2.73 -1.65 -10.53
C GLN A 66 -2.77 -1.19 -9.08
N MET A 67 -1.87 -0.29 -8.67
CA MET A 67 -1.87 0.28 -7.31
C MET A 67 -3.18 1.01 -7.00
N MET A 68 -3.70 1.79 -7.95
CA MET A 68 -4.98 2.49 -7.79
C MET A 68 -6.16 1.51 -7.66
N ALA A 69 -6.20 0.47 -8.50
CA ALA A 69 -7.24 -0.55 -8.43
C ALA A 69 -7.18 -1.34 -7.11
N GLU A 70 -5.98 -1.71 -6.67
CA GLU A 70 -5.77 -2.43 -5.42
C GLU A 70 -6.12 -1.59 -4.20
N TYR A 71 -5.73 -0.31 -4.21
CA TYR A 71 -6.06 0.62 -3.13
C TYR A 71 -7.58 0.85 -3.02
N ALA A 72 -8.28 0.99 -4.15
CA ALA A 72 -9.73 1.09 -4.17
C ALA A 72 -10.41 -0.17 -3.60
N ARG A 73 -9.89 -1.36 -3.92
CA ARG A 73 -10.36 -2.63 -3.36
C ARG A 73 -10.23 -2.67 -1.83
N HIS A 74 -9.08 -2.24 -1.30
CA HIS A 74 -8.87 -2.16 0.14
C HIS A 74 -9.76 -1.13 0.84
N ASN A 75 -9.96 0.06 0.23
CA ASN A 75 -10.88 1.05 0.78
C ASN A 75 -12.31 0.52 0.84
N GLY A 76 -12.77 -0.22 -0.17
CA GLY A 76 -14.07 -0.88 -0.13
C GLY A 76 -14.19 -1.90 1.01
N HIS A 77 -13.12 -2.67 1.29
CA HIS A 77 -13.11 -3.58 2.44
C HIS A 77 -13.14 -2.84 3.78
N ALA A 78 -12.36 -1.78 3.92
CA ALA A 78 -12.34 -0.95 5.13
C ALA A 78 -13.69 -0.26 5.35
N ASP A 79 -14.36 0.18 4.27
CA ASP A 79 -15.69 0.76 4.35
C ASP A 79 -16.71 -0.23 4.90
N LEU A 80 -16.73 -1.49 4.42
CA LEU A 80 -17.60 -2.53 4.98
C LEU A 80 -17.40 -2.74 6.50
N LEU A 81 -16.17 -2.59 6.99
CA LEU A 81 -15.89 -2.66 8.44
C LEU A 81 -16.44 -1.42 9.15
N ARG A 82 -16.21 -0.23 8.60
CA ARG A 82 -16.74 1.04 9.13
C ARG A 82 -18.27 1.04 9.18
N GLU A 83 -18.95 0.63 8.11
CA GLU A 83 -20.42 0.52 8.05
C GLU A 83 -20.97 -0.39 9.16
N ARG A 84 -20.23 -1.45 9.50
CA ARG A 84 -20.59 -2.36 10.61
C ARG A 84 -20.41 -1.74 11.99
N LEU A 85 -19.49 -0.79 12.12
CA LEU A 85 -19.19 -0.12 13.39
C LEU A 85 -20.13 1.06 13.65
N ASP A 86 -20.42 1.87 12.64
CA ASP A 86 -21.19 3.11 12.79
C ASP A 86 -22.64 3.04 12.28
N GLY A 87 -23.00 2.00 11.54
CA GLY A 87 -24.36 1.76 11.03
C GLY A 87 -24.78 2.63 9.84
N THR A 88 -23.86 3.44 9.29
CA THR A 88 -24.07 4.21 8.06
C THR A 88 -23.58 3.42 6.85
N THR A 89 -24.14 3.66 5.67
CA THR A 89 -23.74 2.97 4.43
C THR A 89 -23.16 3.92 3.40
N GLY A 90 -22.17 3.45 2.65
CA GLY A 90 -21.47 4.17 1.58
C GLY A 90 -20.27 4.98 2.08
N MET A 91 -19.31 5.21 1.18
CA MET A 91 -18.13 6.07 1.38
C MET A 91 -18.45 7.56 1.30
#